data_AF-A0A3C0W2H9-F1
#
_entry.id   AF-A0A3C0W2H9-F1
#
_cell.length_a   1.000
_cell.length_b   1.000
_cell.length_c   1.000
_cell.angle_alpha   90.00
_cell.angle_beta   90.00
_cell.angle_gamma   90.00
#
_symmetry.space_group_name_H-M   'P 1'
#
loop_
_entity.id
_entity.type
_entity.pdbx_description
1 polymer ?
#
loop_
_entity_poly.entity_id
_entity_poly.type
_entity_poly.pdbx_seq_one_letter_code
_entity_poly.pdbx_strand_id
1 'polypeptide(L)'
;DAAIAINAALGFLEPTANGIGGDAFGLMWDPAQKKVVGFNGSGGSPRGLSLETARSKAGSDGYLPRYGAVTVNVPGAVDAWWSAHQRYGKLPWKDVLLPVAELCEQGVPVPQVVAYYLERNMAGFDRAAATIEENDNRKKVWLTGGRTPKTGEIFANPDLGRTYRLIAEGG
;
A
#
# COMPACT_ATOMS: atom_id res chain seq x y z
N ASP A 1 17.09 -4.32 3.70
CA ASP A 1 16.35 -5.38 4.43
C ASP A 1 15.44 -4.83 5.49
N ALA A 2 15.94 -4.40 6.65
CA ALA A 2 15.07 -3.92 7.75
C ALA A 2 14.08 -2.82 7.34
N ALA A 3 14.53 -1.81 6.59
CA ALA A 3 13.64 -0.75 6.10
C ALA A 3 12.52 -1.27 5.19
N ILE A 4 12.79 -2.29 4.37
CA ILE A 4 11.81 -2.92 3.48
C ILE A 4 10.81 -3.73 4.30
N ALA A 5 11.29 -4.58 5.21
CA ALA A 5 10.43 -5.36 6.10
C ALA A 5 9.50 -4.48 6.94
N ILE A 6 10.03 -3.37 7.49
CA ILE A 6 9.23 -2.40 8.26
C ILE A 6 8.19 -1.73 7.36
N ASN A 7 8.55 -1.27 6.16
CA ASN A 7 7.58 -0.61 5.27
C ASN A 7 6.48 -1.58 4.80
N ALA A 8 6.81 -2.84 4.51
CA ALA A 8 5.84 -3.89 4.21
C ALA A 8 4.92 -4.18 5.41
N ALA A 9 5.49 -4.28 6.62
CA ALA A 9 4.71 -4.47 7.84
C ALA A 9 3.77 -3.28 8.10
N LEU A 10 4.22 -2.04 7.89
CA LEU A 10 3.36 -0.85 7.98
C LEU A 10 2.23 -0.86 6.94
N GLY A 11 2.40 -1.50 5.79
CA GLY A 11 1.31 -1.74 4.83
C GLY A 11 0.15 -2.57 5.42
N PHE A 12 0.42 -3.39 6.44
CA PHE A 12 -0.58 -4.14 7.18
C PHE A 12 -1.01 -3.45 8.48
N LEU A 13 -0.04 -2.90 9.23
CA LEU A 13 -0.27 -2.28 10.54
C LEU A 13 -0.92 -0.89 10.43
N GLU A 14 -0.60 -0.13 9.38
CA GLU A 14 -1.09 1.22 9.10
C GLU A 14 -1.63 1.35 7.65
N PRO A 15 -2.63 0.53 7.28
CA PRO A 15 -3.13 0.39 5.91
C PRO A 15 -3.84 1.66 5.39
N THR A 16 -4.09 2.63 6.28
CA THR A 16 -4.70 3.92 5.94
C THR A 16 -3.69 4.94 5.41
N ALA A 17 -2.40 4.63 5.49
CA ALA A 17 -1.31 5.52 5.08
C ALA A 17 -0.20 4.81 4.29
N ASN A 18 -0.13 3.48 4.32
CA ASN A 18 0.92 2.69 3.69
C ASN A 18 0.33 1.48 2.94
N GLY A 19 1.04 0.98 1.94
CA GLY A 19 0.70 -0.29 1.29
C GLY A 19 1.43 -0.51 -0.04
N ILE A 20 1.45 -1.77 -0.49
CA ILE A 20 2.07 -2.18 -1.77
C ILE A 20 1.39 -1.57 -3.00
N GLY A 21 0.16 -1.08 -2.86
CA GLY A 21 -0.59 -0.40 -3.92
C GLY A 21 -0.28 1.09 -4.06
N GLY A 22 0.73 1.62 -3.36
CA GLY A 22 1.11 3.02 -3.40
C GLY A 22 2.56 3.24 -3.82
N ASP A 23 3.11 4.34 -3.30
CA ASP A 23 4.43 4.84 -3.62
C ASP A 23 5.44 4.58 -2.50
N ALA A 24 6.73 4.60 -2.84
CA ALA A 24 7.79 4.61 -1.84
C ALA A 24 8.92 5.56 -2.24
N PHE A 25 9.40 6.34 -1.27
CA PHE A 25 10.59 7.18 -1.43
C PHE A 25 11.60 6.83 -0.34
N GLY A 26 12.79 6.41 -0.74
CA GLY A 26 13.85 6.02 0.17
C GLY A 26 15.05 6.95 0.05
N LEU A 27 15.59 7.40 1.18
CA LEU A 27 16.88 8.07 1.24
C LEU A 27 17.81 7.25 2.10
N MET A 28 19.01 6.97 1.61
CA MET A 28 19.98 6.15 2.34
C MET A 28 21.38 6.69 2.16
N TRP A 29 22.16 6.76 3.24
CA TRP A 29 23.57 7.07 3.15
C TRP A 29 24.35 5.87 2.60
N ASP A 30 25.05 6.06 1.49
CA ASP A 30 25.99 5.07 0.94
C ASP A 30 27.41 5.38 1.48
N PRO A 31 27.96 4.57 2.39
CA PRO A 31 29.25 4.84 3.02
C PRO A 31 30.43 4.68 2.04
N ALA A 32 30.29 3.86 0.99
CA ALA A 32 31.34 3.69 -0.02
C ALA A 32 31.40 4.93 -0.92
N GLN A 33 30.24 5.49 -1.28
CA GLN A 33 30.14 6.68 -2.13
C GLN A 33 30.19 8.00 -1.35
N LYS A 34 30.13 7.94 -0.01
CA LYS A 34 30.05 9.10 0.90
C LYS A 34 28.98 10.11 0.48
N LYS A 35 27.80 9.63 0.09
CA LYS A 35 26.67 10.46 -0.32
C LYS A 35 25.35 9.79 0.00
N VAL A 36 24.28 10.59 0.04
CA VAL A 36 22.91 10.07 0.09
C VAL A 36 22.53 9.59 -1.31
N VAL A 37 21.98 8.38 -1.38
CA VAL A 37 21.30 7.82 -2.56
C VAL A 37 19.80 7.82 -2.33
N GLY A 38 19.06 8.08 -3.41
CA GLY A 38 17.60 8.08 -3.42
C GLY A 38 17.03 6.87 -4.17
N PHE A 39 15.93 6.35 -3.68
CA PHE A 39 15.07 5.39 -4.37
C PHE A 39 13.72 6.06 -4.63
N ASN A 40 13.32 6.09 -5.90
CA ASN A 40 12.06 6.68 -6.31
C ASN A 40 11.11 5.60 -6.81
N GLY A 41 10.10 5.30 -5.99
CA GLY A 41 8.96 4.46 -6.31
C GLY A 41 7.67 5.26 -6.34
N SER A 42 7.67 6.50 -6.86
CA SER A 42 6.48 7.34 -7.05
C SER A 42 5.48 6.80 -8.07
N GLY A 43 5.79 5.67 -8.70
CA GLY A 43 5.03 5.18 -9.84
C GLY A 43 5.05 6.10 -11.05
N GLY A 44 4.37 5.67 -12.10
CA GLY A 44 4.13 6.46 -13.31
C GLY A 44 2.64 6.49 -13.65
N SER A 45 2.23 7.41 -14.52
CA SER A 45 0.87 7.37 -15.07
C SER A 45 0.65 6.07 -15.86
N PRO A 46 -0.53 5.45 -15.78
CA PRO A 46 -0.83 4.25 -16.55
C PRO A 46 -0.60 4.49 -18.05
N ARG A 47 0.00 3.53 -18.76
CA ARG A 47 0.32 3.65 -20.19
C ARG A 47 -0.91 4.00 -21.04
N GLY A 48 -2.09 3.53 -20.65
CA GLY A 48 -3.36 3.79 -21.34
C GLY A 48 -4.05 5.10 -20.94
N LEU A 49 -3.55 5.85 -19.96
CA LEU A 49 -4.19 7.08 -19.50
C LEU A 49 -3.74 8.26 -20.38
N SER A 50 -4.59 8.65 -21.33
CA SER A 50 -4.35 9.85 -22.13
C SER A 50 -4.66 11.13 -21.32
N LEU A 51 -4.04 12.25 -21.71
CA LEU A 51 -4.34 13.57 -21.12
C LEU A 51 -5.80 13.98 -21.35
N GLU A 52 -6.35 13.66 -22.52
CA GLU A 52 -7.76 13.91 -22.83
C GLU A 52 -8.68 13.15 -21.87
N THR A 53 -8.41 11.86 -21.66
CA THR A 53 -9.15 11.03 -20.71
C THR A 53 -9.05 11.59 -19.29
N ALA A 54 -7.86 11.96 -18.84
CA ALA A 54 -7.67 12.57 -17.52
C ALA A 54 -8.48 13.87 -17.36
N ARG A 55 -8.44 14.76 -18.36
CA ARG A 55 -9.22 16.00 -18.36
C ARG A 55 -10.72 15.77 -18.39
N SER A 56 -11.20 14.75 -19.11
CA SER A 56 -12.62 14.40 -19.13
C SER A 56 -13.16 13.94 -17.77
N LYS A 57 -12.27 13.51 -16.87
CA LYS A 57 -12.61 13.09 -15.50
C LYS A 57 -12.35 14.18 -14.46
N ALA A 58 -11.70 15.29 -14.83
CA ALA A 58 -11.41 16.37 -13.91
C ALA A 58 -12.68 17.12 -13.49
N GLY A 59 -12.68 17.61 -12.26
CA GLY A 59 -13.72 18.50 -11.75
C GLY A 59 -13.68 19.87 -12.42
N SER A 60 -14.67 20.71 -12.11
CA SER A 60 -14.75 22.09 -12.58
C SER A 60 -13.57 22.97 -12.11
N ASP A 61 -12.87 22.55 -11.07
CA ASP A 61 -11.66 23.16 -10.53
C ASP A 61 -10.38 22.72 -11.27
N GLY A 62 -10.50 21.83 -12.26
CA GLY A 62 -9.39 21.30 -13.05
C GLY A 62 -8.60 20.18 -12.38
N TYR A 63 -9.00 19.71 -11.20
CA TYR A 63 -8.33 18.61 -10.50
C TYR A 63 -9.01 17.27 -10.77
N LEU A 64 -8.22 16.20 -10.76
CA LEU A 64 -8.77 14.85 -10.74
C LEU A 64 -9.55 14.61 -9.44
N PRO A 65 -10.58 13.76 -9.46
CA PRO A 65 -11.34 13.44 -8.26
C PRO A 65 -10.48 12.75 -7.22
N ARG A 66 -10.90 12.83 -5.96
CA ARG A 66 -10.24 12.17 -4.83
C ARG A 66 -10.30 10.63 -4.91
N TYR A 67 -11.29 10.08 -5.61
CA TYR A 67 -11.58 8.65 -5.69
C TYR A 67 -11.72 8.21 -7.15
N GLY A 68 -11.60 6.91 -7.40
CA GLY A 68 -11.72 6.29 -8.72
C GLY A 68 -10.36 5.93 -9.33
N ALA A 69 -10.36 5.01 -10.29
CA ALA A 69 -9.13 4.47 -10.86
C ALA A 69 -8.27 5.53 -11.59
N VAL A 70 -8.89 6.61 -12.08
CA VAL A 70 -8.18 7.69 -12.80
C VAL A 70 -7.14 8.42 -11.95
N THR A 71 -7.30 8.40 -10.62
CA THR A 71 -6.39 9.05 -9.66
C THR A 71 -5.35 8.08 -9.09
N VAL A 72 -5.31 6.84 -9.60
CA VAL A 72 -4.33 5.82 -9.21
C VAL A 72 -3.21 5.75 -10.26
N ASN A 73 -1.98 5.96 -9.80
CA ASN A 73 -0.76 5.73 -10.58
C ASN A 73 -0.40 4.23 -10.57
N VAL A 74 0.51 3.82 -11.45
CA VAL A 74 1.10 2.47 -11.41
C VAL A 74 1.93 2.37 -10.12
N PRO A 75 1.59 1.49 -9.15
CA PRO A 75 2.26 1.46 -7.85
C PRO A 75 3.76 1.20 -7.97
N GLY A 76 4.58 2.00 -7.27
CA GLY A 76 6.04 1.91 -7.31
C GLY A 76 6.69 1.37 -6.04
N ALA A 77 5.92 1.11 -4.98
CA ALA A 77 6.46 0.70 -3.68
C ALA A 77 7.32 -0.58 -3.76
N VAL A 78 6.78 -1.65 -4.36
CA VAL A 78 7.47 -2.95 -4.44
C VAL A 78 8.71 -2.88 -5.33
N ASP A 79 8.65 -2.13 -6.43
CA ASP A 79 9.81 -1.92 -7.32
C ASP A 79 10.94 -1.16 -6.62
N ALA A 80 10.61 -0.13 -5.83
CA ALA A 80 11.60 0.58 -5.02
C ALA A 80 12.23 -0.33 -3.95
N TRP A 81 11.44 -1.20 -3.31
CA TRP A 81 11.97 -2.18 -2.36
C TRP A 81 12.94 -3.16 -3.04
N TRP A 82 12.53 -3.71 -4.19
CA TRP A 82 13.34 -4.66 -4.93
C TRP A 82 14.64 -4.02 -5.42
N SER A 83 14.56 -2.81 -6.01
CA SER A 83 15.72 -2.04 -6.44
C SER A 83 16.70 -1.73 -5.29
N ALA A 84 16.18 -1.38 -4.11
CA ALA A 84 17.00 -1.18 -2.93
C ALA A 84 17.64 -2.49 -2.43
N HIS A 85 16.88 -3.59 -2.44
CA HIS A 85 17.36 -4.90 -2.03
C HIS A 85 18.43 -5.45 -2.98
N GLN A 86 18.27 -5.33 -4.29
CA GLN A 86 19.27 -5.78 -5.25
C GLN A 86 20.62 -5.09 -5.05
N ARG A 87 20.61 -3.82 -4.64
CA ARG A 87 21.83 -3.03 -4.49
C ARG A 87 22.46 -3.11 -3.10
N TYR A 88 21.65 -3.25 -2.05
CA TYR A 88 22.10 -3.13 -0.66
C TYR A 88 21.58 -4.21 0.29
N GLY A 89 20.72 -5.11 -0.20
CA GLY A 89 20.21 -6.24 0.58
C GLY A 89 21.31 -7.22 0.92
N LYS A 90 21.16 -7.86 2.09
CA LYS A 90 22.09 -8.87 2.62
C LYS A 90 21.39 -10.18 2.92
N LEU A 91 20.12 -10.12 3.31
CA LEU A 91 19.28 -11.29 3.51
C LEU A 91 18.76 -11.82 2.16
N PRO A 92 18.43 -13.11 2.07
CA PRO A 92 17.57 -13.60 0.99
C PRO A 92 16.26 -12.82 0.95
N TRP A 93 15.78 -12.46 -0.24
CA TRP A 93 14.58 -11.64 -0.43
C TRP A 93 13.36 -12.19 0.33
N LYS A 94 13.17 -13.51 0.26
CA LYS A 94 12.09 -14.19 0.96
C LYS A 94 12.14 -13.99 2.48
N ASP A 95 13.34 -13.91 3.07
CA ASP A 95 13.51 -13.78 4.52
C ASP A 95 13.15 -12.36 4.98
N VAL A 96 13.07 -11.39 4.06
CA VAL A 96 12.61 -10.02 4.34
C VAL A 96 11.08 -9.94 4.40
N LEU A 97 10.36 -10.70 3.57
CA LEU A 97 8.91 -10.57 3.39
C LEU A 97 8.07 -11.69 4.02
N LEU A 98 8.58 -12.91 4.14
CA LEU A 98 7.83 -14.02 4.75
C LEU A 98 7.41 -13.75 6.21
N PRO A 99 8.24 -13.14 7.07
CA PRO A 99 7.80 -12.76 8.42
C PRO A 99 6.63 -11.76 8.40
N VAL A 100 6.58 -10.89 7.39
CA VAL A 100 5.48 -9.93 7.21
C VAL A 100 4.22 -10.62 6.71
N ALA A 101 4.36 -11.62 5.82
CA ALA A 101 3.24 -12.44 5.39
C ALA A 101 2.59 -13.18 6.56
N GLU A 102 3.41 -13.81 7.41
CA GLU A 102 2.95 -14.50 8.63
C GLU A 102 2.25 -13.53 9.59
N LEU A 103 2.78 -12.33 9.77
CA LEU A 103 2.14 -11.29 10.58
C LEU A 103 0.74 -10.93 10.05
N CYS A 104 0.58 -10.81 8.72
CA CYS A 104 -0.72 -10.53 8.10
C CYS A 104 -1.72 -11.68 8.31
N GLU A 105 -1.25 -12.94 8.26
CA GLU A 105 -2.08 -14.14 8.40
C GLU A 105 -2.49 -14.39 9.86
N GLN A 106 -1.58 -14.17 10.81
CA GLN A 106 -1.84 -14.34 12.24
C GLN A 106 -2.71 -13.21 12.80
N GLY A 107 -2.51 -12.00 12.28
CA GLY A 107 -3.20 -10.81 12.72
C GLY A 107 -2.60 -10.17 13.97
N VAL A 108 -2.99 -8.93 14.22
CA VAL A 108 -2.53 -8.12 15.35
C VAL A 108 -3.66 -7.28 15.96
N PRO A 109 -3.51 -6.80 17.21
CA PRO A 109 -4.44 -5.82 17.77
C PRO A 109 -4.46 -4.53 16.94
N VAL A 110 -5.64 -4.05 16.55
CA VAL A 110 -5.77 -2.82 15.76
C VAL A 110 -5.41 -1.57 16.59
N PRO A 111 -4.46 -0.72 16.14
CA PRO A 111 -4.14 0.53 16.82
C PRO A 111 -5.30 1.53 16.80
N GLN A 112 -5.40 2.38 17.84
CA GLN A 112 -6.49 3.36 17.97
C GLN A 112 -6.63 4.29 16.76
N VAL A 113 -5.51 4.81 16.26
CA VAL A 113 -5.48 5.73 15.11
C VAL A 113 -5.95 5.02 13.83
N VAL A 114 -5.61 3.74 13.67
CA VAL A 114 -5.99 2.92 12.51
C VAL A 114 -7.48 2.62 12.55
N ALA A 115 -8.03 2.22 13.71
CA ALA A 115 -9.47 1.99 13.87
C ALA A 115 -10.29 3.25 13.52
N TYR A 116 -9.84 4.42 14.00
CA TYR A 116 -10.46 5.71 13.67
C TYR A 116 -10.46 5.99 12.16
N TYR A 117 -9.31 5.85 11.50
CA TYR A 117 -9.21 6.14 10.07
C TYR A 117 -9.91 5.09 9.21
N LEU A 118 -9.92 3.82 9.59
CA LEU A 118 -10.68 2.78 8.88
C LEU A 118 -12.17 3.11 8.87
N GLU A 119 -12.76 3.44 10.02
CA GLU A 119 -14.17 3.81 10.13
C GLU A 119 -14.49 5.08 9.32
N ARG A 120 -13.66 6.12 9.46
CA ARG A 120 -13.80 7.37 8.70
C ARG A 120 -13.68 7.17 7.19
N ASN A 121 -12.69 6.38 6.76
CA ASN A 121 -12.46 6.10 5.35
C ASN A 121 -13.58 5.23 4.77
N MET A 122 -14.08 4.24 5.52
CA MET A 122 -15.21 3.40 5.12
C MET A 122 -16.41 4.26 4.71
N ALA A 123 -16.79 5.24 5.54
CA ALA A 123 -17.84 6.20 5.24
C ALA A 123 -17.49 7.13 4.07
N GLY A 124 -16.23 7.51 3.90
CA GLY A 124 -15.75 8.30 2.75
C GLY A 124 -15.95 7.58 1.41
N PHE A 125 -15.51 6.33 1.34
CA PHE A 125 -15.68 5.49 0.16
C PHE A 125 -17.16 5.12 -0.10
N ASP A 126 -18.01 5.02 0.93
CA ASP A 126 -19.46 4.83 0.73
C ASP A 126 -20.10 6.08 0.10
N ARG A 127 -19.75 7.28 0.58
CA ARG A 127 -20.22 8.54 -0.03
C ARG A 127 -19.77 8.70 -1.49
N ALA A 128 -18.57 8.21 -1.80
CA ALA A 128 -17.99 8.27 -3.14
C ALA A 128 -18.28 7.03 -4.00
N ALA A 129 -19.17 6.11 -3.56
CA ALA A 129 -19.33 4.82 -4.21
C ALA A 129 -19.70 4.92 -5.70
N ALA A 130 -20.46 5.95 -6.09
CA ALA A 130 -20.84 6.18 -7.49
C ALA A 130 -19.67 6.57 -8.41
N THR A 131 -18.53 6.97 -7.86
CA THR A 131 -17.35 7.42 -8.62
C THR A 131 -16.18 6.42 -8.55
N ILE A 132 -16.41 5.22 -8.01
CA ILE A 132 -15.39 4.20 -7.83
C ILE A 132 -15.81 2.96 -8.62
N GLU A 133 -14.96 2.54 -9.56
CA GLU A 133 -15.21 1.44 -10.47
C GLU A 133 -15.33 0.09 -9.74
N GLU A 134 -14.50 -0.13 -8.72
CA GLU A 134 -14.55 -1.31 -7.84
C GLU A 134 -14.42 -0.89 -6.36
N ASN A 135 -15.49 -1.08 -5.58
CA ASN A 135 -15.56 -0.58 -4.20
C ASN A 135 -15.96 -1.64 -3.16
N ASP A 136 -16.37 -2.83 -3.60
CA ASP A 136 -16.92 -3.86 -2.71
C ASP A 136 -15.85 -4.72 -2.04
N ASN A 137 -14.69 -4.87 -2.68
CA ASN A 137 -13.56 -5.67 -2.17
C ASN A 137 -13.10 -5.20 -0.78
N ARG A 138 -13.05 -3.88 -0.53
CA ARG A 138 -12.68 -3.33 0.78
C ARG A 138 -13.65 -3.77 1.88
N LYS A 139 -14.94 -3.96 1.58
CA LYS A 139 -15.93 -4.39 2.58
C LYS A 139 -15.70 -5.85 2.96
N LYS A 140 -15.33 -6.69 1.99
CA LYS A 140 -14.97 -8.09 2.24
C LYS A 140 -13.78 -8.22 3.18
N VAL A 141 -12.79 -7.34 3.04
CA VAL A 141 -11.58 -7.33 3.89
C VAL A 141 -11.85 -6.69 5.25
N TRP A 142 -12.46 -5.50 5.26
CA TRP A 142 -12.48 -4.64 6.45
C TRP A 142 -13.80 -4.68 7.24
N LEU A 143 -14.87 -5.32 6.75
CA LEU A 143 -16.15 -5.44 7.48
C LEU A 143 -16.42 -6.87 7.95
N THR A 144 -15.39 -7.57 8.44
CA THR A 144 -15.53 -8.89 9.06
C THR A 144 -16.36 -8.78 10.34
N GLY A 145 -17.65 -9.12 10.26
CA GLY A 145 -18.63 -8.87 11.33
C GLY A 145 -19.54 -7.64 11.12
N GLY A 146 -19.60 -7.11 9.89
CA GLY A 146 -20.52 -6.04 9.51
C GLY A 146 -20.06 -4.62 9.86
N ARG A 147 -18.90 -4.47 10.50
CA ARG A 147 -18.27 -3.19 10.87
C ARG A 147 -16.76 -3.28 10.75
N THR A 148 -16.08 -2.13 10.74
CA THR A 148 -14.62 -2.11 10.83
C THR A 148 -14.14 -2.63 12.20
N PRO A 149 -12.93 -3.22 12.26
CA PRO A 149 -12.31 -3.59 13.53
C PRO A 149 -12.21 -2.39 14.46
N LYS A 150 -12.42 -2.62 15.75
CA LYS A 150 -12.23 -1.61 16.81
C LYS A 150 -10.84 -1.74 17.43
N THR A 151 -10.43 -0.68 18.11
CA THR A 151 -9.15 -0.62 18.83
C THR A 151 -8.94 -1.86 19.70
N GLY A 152 -7.79 -2.51 19.55
CA GLY A 152 -7.39 -3.69 20.33
C GLY A 152 -7.98 -5.01 19.84
N GLU A 153 -8.96 -5.01 18.92
CA GLU A 153 -9.43 -6.26 18.31
C GLU A 153 -8.33 -6.86 17.43
N ILE A 154 -8.19 -8.19 17.44
CA ILE A 154 -7.27 -8.88 16.54
C ILE A 154 -7.85 -8.86 15.13
N PHE A 155 -7.09 -8.30 14.20
CA PHE A 155 -7.42 -8.29 12.78
C PHE A 155 -6.33 -8.99 11.98
N ALA A 156 -6.73 -9.88 11.08
CA ALA A 156 -5.85 -10.58 10.14
C ALA A 156 -6.27 -10.25 8.70
N ASN A 157 -5.28 -10.16 7.80
CA ASN A 157 -5.49 -9.97 6.37
C ASN A 157 -4.74 -11.08 5.59
N PRO A 158 -5.31 -12.30 5.52
CA PRO A 158 -4.67 -13.43 4.85
C PRO A 158 -4.50 -13.20 3.33
N ASP A 159 -5.29 -12.34 2.71
CA ASP A 159 -5.14 -12.00 1.28
C ASP A 159 -3.86 -11.18 1.05
N LEU A 160 -3.58 -10.21 1.92
CA LEU A 160 -2.31 -9.47 1.90
C LEU A 160 -1.14 -10.39 2.26
N GLY A 161 -1.30 -11.29 3.24
CA GLY A 161 -0.30 -12.30 3.59
C GLY A 161 0.09 -13.16 2.39
N ARG A 162 -0.90 -13.73 1.69
CA ARG A 162 -0.68 -14.48 0.45
C ARG A 162 0.05 -13.64 -0.60
N THR A 163 -0.34 -12.37 -0.76
CA THR A 163 0.31 -11.47 -1.72
C THR A 163 1.78 -11.26 -1.37
N TYR A 164 2.11 -11.06 -0.09
CA TYR A 164 3.51 -10.97 0.33
C TYR A 164 4.30 -12.27 0.14
N ARG A 165 3.68 -13.45 0.30
CA ARG A 165 4.33 -14.73 -0.03
C ARG A 165 4.65 -14.83 -1.52
N LEU A 166 3.71 -14.48 -2.40
CA LEU A 166 3.95 -14.47 -3.85
C LEU A 166 5.10 -13.53 -4.22
N ILE A 167 5.11 -12.31 -3.67
CA ILE A 167 6.22 -11.36 -3.88
C ILE A 167 7.55 -11.93 -3.37
N ALA A 168 7.55 -12.61 -2.22
CA ALA A 168 8.73 -13.24 -1.65
C ALA A 168 9.30 -14.38 -2.52
N GLU A 169 8.42 -15.09 -3.24
CA GLU A 169 8.74 -16.26 -4.06
C GLU A 169 9.10 -15.94 -5.52
N GLY A 170 9.05 -14.66 -5.91
CA GLY A 170 9.47 -14.19 -7.24
C GLY A 170 8.38 -13.49 -8.06
N GLY A 171 7.18 -13.32 -7.50
CA GLY A 171 6.01 -12.77 -8.20
C GLY A 171 5.12 -13.84 -8.80
#